data_AF-A0A151HRN8-F1
#
_entry.id   AF-A0A151HRN8-F1
#
_cell.length_a   1.000
_cell.length_b   1.000
_cell.length_c   1.000
_cell.angle_alpha   90.00
_cell.angle_beta   90.00
_cell.angle_gamma   90.00
#
_symmetry.space_group_name_H-M   'P 1'
#
loop_
_entity.id
_entity.type
_entity.pdbx_description
1 polymer ?
#
loop_
_entity_poly.entity_id
_entity_poly.type
_entity_poly.pdbx_seq_one_letter_code
_entity_poly.pdbx_strand_id
1 'polypeptide(L)'
;MSVLQRIAEVEAEIARTQKNKATNFHLGLLKAKLAKLRAQLIEGSTKKGGGAGGEGFDVSKTGDARVGLVGFPSVGKSTLLNKLTGTFSEVAAYEFTTLTCVPGVFKYKGAKVQLLDLPGIIEGAKDGKGRGKQVIGVARTCSLILIVLDVMKPITHKQIIERELEGFGIRLNKKPPNITFKKKDKGGISVTHTVPLNNIDEETIKSICHEYRISNAQIAIRCDATADDIIDVIEGNRLYIPCLYVMNKIDQITIEELDIISKVPHYIPISAHHEWNLDGLLEKIWQYLDLVRIYTKPKGQIPDYNAPVILNSRMRRVEDFCVRIHKSLLDEFKLAIVWGKSVKHNPQKVGKDHELVDEDVVQIVKK
;
A
#
# COMPACT_ATOMS: atom_id res chain seq x y z
N MET A 1 10.31 24.45 -20.21
CA MET A 1 10.86 23.40 -19.31
C MET A 1 9.82 22.31 -19.12
N SER A 2 10.24 21.05 -19.20
CA SER A 2 9.36 19.92 -18.89
C SER A 2 9.09 19.85 -17.38
N VAL A 3 7.98 19.20 -16.97
CA VAL A 3 7.67 18.98 -15.53
C VAL A 3 8.80 18.22 -14.83
N LEU A 4 9.44 17.28 -15.52
CA LEU A 4 10.58 16.51 -15.00
C LEU A 4 11.82 17.38 -14.75
N GLN A 5 12.12 18.34 -15.64
CA GLN A 5 13.22 19.30 -15.43
C GLN A 5 12.98 20.16 -14.19
N ARG A 6 11.75 20.67 -14.02
CA ARG A 6 11.39 21.47 -12.84
C ARG A 6 11.48 20.67 -11.53
N ILE A 7 11.15 19.38 -11.56
CA ILE A 7 11.34 18.47 -10.42
C ILE A 7 12.83 18.34 -10.09
N ALA A 8 13.67 18.07 -11.09
CA ALA A 8 15.11 17.92 -10.90
C ALA A 8 15.76 19.21 -10.36
N GLU A 9 15.33 20.38 -10.81
CA GLU A 9 15.79 21.68 -10.30
C GLU A 9 15.45 21.88 -8.82
N VAL A 10 14.20 21.60 -8.43
CA VAL A 10 13.77 21.72 -7.04
C VAL A 10 14.47 20.68 -6.15
N GLU A 11 14.68 19.46 -6.64
CA GLU A 11 15.45 18.44 -5.92
C GLU A 11 16.91 18.82 -5.72
N ALA A 12 17.55 19.38 -6.75
CA ALA A 12 18.92 19.89 -6.67
C ALA A 12 19.01 21.06 -5.68
N GLU A 13 18.00 21.92 -5.66
CA GLU A 13 17.90 23.02 -4.71
C GLU A 13 17.74 22.52 -3.26
N ILE A 14 16.87 21.54 -3.02
CA ILE A 14 16.72 20.93 -1.69
C ILE A 14 18.03 20.27 -1.24
N ALA A 15 18.75 19.61 -2.16
CA ALA A 15 19.99 18.91 -1.85
C ALA A 15 21.14 19.85 -1.48
N ARG A 16 21.24 21.03 -2.10
CA ARG A 16 22.27 22.04 -1.78
C ARG A 16 21.97 22.86 -0.52
N THR A 17 20.71 22.97 -0.13
CA THR A 17 20.31 23.79 1.02
C THR A 17 20.53 23.05 2.33
N GLN A 18 21.39 23.59 3.20
CA GLN A 18 21.59 23.06 4.55
C GLN A 18 20.32 23.25 5.41
N LYS A 19 19.99 22.26 6.24
CA LYS A 19 18.85 22.30 7.16
C LYS A 19 19.22 23.06 8.42
N ASN A 20 18.65 24.25 8.61
CA ASN A 20 18.78 25.06 9.82
C ASN A 20 17.53 25.93 10.01
N LYS A 21 17.39 26.59 11.16
CA LYS A 21 16.18 27.36 11.52
C LYS A 21 15.82 28.42 10.47
N ALA A 22 16.82 29.04 9.84
CA ALA A 22 16.61 30.05 8.79
C ALA A 22 16.14 29.46 7.46
N THR A 23 16.57 28.25 7.11
CA THR A 23 16.21 27.60 5.84
C THR A 23 14.99 26.69 5.93
N ASN A 24 14.54 26.31 7.13
CA ASN A 24 13.39 25.43 7.33
C ASN A 24 12.12 25.92 6.61
N PHE A 25 11.87 27.24 6.64
CA PHE A 25 10.77 27.85 5.91
C PHE A 25 10.88 27.63 4.38
N HIS A 26 12.06 27.92 3.81
CA HIS A 26 12.33 27.75 2.38
C HIS A 26 12.24 26.27 1.97
N LEU A 27 12.79 25.37 2.78
CA LEU A 27 12.71 23.93 2.57
C LEU A 27 11.27 23.42 2.59
N GLY A 28 10.43 23.93 3.49
CA GLY A 28 8.99 23.62 3.52
C GLY A 28 8.29 24.04 2.22
N LEU A 29 8.63 25.22 1.69
CA LEU A 29 8.09 25.71 0.42
C LEU A 29 8.56 24.86 -0.77
N LEU A 30 9.85 24.51 -0.82
CA LEU A 30 10.40 23.65 -1.88
C LEU A 30 9.76 22.26 -1.85
N LYS A 31 9.53 21.69 -0.66
CA LYS A 31 8.82 20.42 -0.48
C LYS A 31 7.37 20.50 -0.99
N ALA A 32 6.65 21.57 -0.67
CA ALA A 32 5.29 21.78 -1.17
C ALA A 32 5.26 21.90 -2.71
N LYS A 33 6.20 22.65 -3.31
CA LYS A 33 6.36 22.76 -4.77
C LYS A 33 6.68 21.40 -5.40
N LEU A 34 7.61 20.64 -4.83
CA LEU A 34 8.00 19.32 -5.31
C LEU A 34 6.81 18.35 -5.30
N ALA A 35 6.07 18.32 -4.19
CA ALA A 35 4.92 17.44 -4.02
C ALA A 35 3.81 17.75 -5.03
N LYS A 36 3.51 19.04 -5.25
CA LYS A 36 2.58 19.50 -6.29
C LYS A 36 3.02 19.13 -7.71
N LEU A 37 4.31 19.24 -8.04
CA LEU A 37 4.83 18.82 -9.35
C LEU A 37 4.74 17.29 -9.54
N ARG A 38 5.02 16.51 -8.49
CA ARG A 38 4.88 15.04 -8.50
C ARG A 38 3.41 14.62 -8.62
N ALA A 39 2.50 15.29 -7.93
CA ALA A 39 1.07 15.06 -8.05
C ALA A 39 0.55 15.29 -9.48
N GLN A 40 1.05 16.32 -10.18
CA GLN A 40 0.69 16.56 -11.59
C GLN A 40 1.11 15.42 -12.52
N LEU A 41 2.23 14.74 -12.25
CA LEU A 41 2.64 13.56 -13.02
C LEU A 41 1.69 12.39 -12.81
N ILE A 42 1.14 12.26 -11.60
CA ILE A 42 0.18 11.23 -11.23
C ILE A 42 -1.21 11.56 -11.79
N GLU A 43 -1.72 12.79 -11.65
CA GLU A 43 -3.05 13.17 -12.18
C GLU A 43 -3.12 13.17 -13.72
N GLY A 44 -2.00 13.45 -14.39
CA GLY A 44 -1.89 13.27 -15.83
C GLY A 44 -2.07 11.82 -16.29
N SER A 45 -2.04 10.84 -15.38
CA SER A 45 -2.32 9.42 -15.66
C SER A 45 -3.82 9.08 -15.66
N THR A 46 -4.66 9.83 -14.94
CA THR A 46 -6.09 9.52 -14.75
C THR A 46 -7.02 10.32 -15.66
N LYS A 47 -6.65 11.54 -16.07
CA LYS A 47 -7.51 12.43 -16.88
C LYS A 47 -7.48 12.20 -18.41
N LYS A 48 -6.63 11.31 -18.93
CA LYS A 48 -6.60 10.94 -20.37
C LYS A 48 -7.37 9.64 -20.68
N GLY A 49 -8.38 9.31 -19.88
CA GLY A 49 -9.22 8.12 -20.05
C GLY A 49 -10.65 8.41 -20.54
N GLY A 50 -10.86 9.52 -21.24
CA GLY A 50 -12.14 9.84 -21.89
C GLY A 50 -11.98 9.90 -23.40
N GLY A 51 -12.08 8.75 -24.06
CA GLY A 51 -12.07 8.65 -25.53
C GLY A 51 -10.72 8.21 -26.12
N ALA A 52 -10.73 7.02 -26.73
CA ALA A 52 -9.74 6.47 -27.65
C ALA A 52 -8.32 6.15 -27.10
N GLY A 53 -8.06 4.86 -26.88
CA GLY A 53 -6.80 4.23 -27.27
C GLY A 53 -5.54 4.56 -26.48
N GLY A 54 -5.60 4.63 -25.15
CA GLY A 54 -4.41 4.45 -24.32
C GLY A 54 -4.28 2.98 -23.92
N GLU A 55 -3.20 2.30 -24.29
CA GLU A 55 -2.89 0.94 -23.82
C GLU A 55 -2.76 0.94 -22.29
N GLY A 56 -3.87 0.63 -21.63
CA GLY A 56 -3.97 0.50 -20.19
C GLY A 56 -3.20 -0.72 -19.73
N PHE A 57 -2.12 -0.47 -19.01
CA PHE A 57 -1.36 -1.46 -18.25
C PHE A 57 -2.12 -1.88 -16.97
N ASP A 58 -3.42 -2.11 -17.07
CA ASP A 58 -4.21 -2.58 -15.93
C ASP A 58 -4.14 -4.10 -15.94
N VAL A 59 -3.18 -4.65 -15.17
CA VAL A 59 -3.17 -6.09 -14.90
C VAL A 59 -4.51 -6.42 -14.24
N SER A 60 -5.26 -7.37 -14.80
CA SER A 60 -6.59 -7.72 -14.27
C SER A 60 -6.50 -8.16 -12.80
N LYS A 61 -7.50 -7.80 -11.99
CA LYS A 61 -7.52 -8.17 -10.57
C LYS A 61 -7.90 -9.63 -10.44
N THR A 62 -6.91 -10.44 -10.12
CA THR A 62 -7.09 -11.87 -9.87
C THR A 62 -6.80 -12.17 -8.40
N GLY A 63 -7.71 -12.88 -7.75
CA GLY A 63 -7.56 -13.28 -6.34
C GLY A 63 -8.11 -12.29 -5.32
N ASP A 64 -7.72 -12.51 -4.07
CA ASP A 64 -8.21 -11.82 -2.88
C ASP A 64 -7.34 -10.62 -2.49
N ALA A 65 -6.04 -10.70 -2.75
CA ALA A 65 -5.07 -9.65 -2.43
C ALA A 65 -3.97 -9.52 -3.49
N ARG A 66 -3.36 -8.33 -3.58
CA ARG A 66 -2.21 -8.03 -4.44
C ARG A 66 -0.99 -7.65 -3.61
N VAL A 67 0.14 -8.26 -3.93
CA VAL A 67 1.43 -8.03 -3.29
C VAL A 67 2.43 -7.58 -4.34
N GLY A 68 2.98 -6.37 -4.21
CA GLY A 68 3.97 -5.82 -5.14
C GLY A 68 5.40 -6.14 -4.72
N LEU A 69 6.21 -6.69 -5.61
CA LEU A 69 7.65 -6.91 -5.40
C LEU A 69 8.45 -5.74 -5.98
N VAL A 70 9.26 -5.10 -5.15
CA VAL A 70 10.13 -3.98 -5.51
C VAL A 70 11.55 -4.31 -5.09
N GLY A 71 12.51 -4.13 -5.99
CA GLY A 71 13.92 -4.40 -5.69
C GLY A 71 14.78 -4.18 -6.92
N PHE A 72 16.06 -3.89 -6.71
CA PHE A 72 17.03 -3.73 -7.80
C PHE A 72 17.17 -5.03 -8.60
N PRO A 73 17.69 -4.97 -9.84
CA PRO A 73 18.14 -6.17 -10.53
C PRO A 73 19.12 -7.00 -9.66
N SER A 74 19.15 -8.31 -9.86
CA SER A 74 20.11 -9.23 -9.22
C SER A 74 20.03 -9.40 -7.69
N VAL A 75 19.00 -8.85 -7.02
CA VAL A 75 18.71 -9.12 -5.60
C VAL A 75 17.95 -10.44 -5.37
N GLY A 76 17.61 -11.17 -6.44
CA GLY A 76 16.87 -12.44 -6.37
C GLY A 76 15.35 -12.33 -6.41
N LYS A 77 14.81 -11.18 -6.85
CA LYS A 77 13.35 -10.94 -7.00
C LYS A 77 12.65 -11.97 -7.88
N SER A 78 13.18 -12.27 -9.07
CA SER A 78 12.57 -13.23 -9.99
C SER A 78 12.64 -14.67 -9.46
N THR A 79 13.74 -15.03 -8.80
CA THR A 79 13.87 -16.33 -8.11
C THR A 79 12.82 -16.47 -7.02
N LEU A 80 12.66 -15.44 -6.18
CA LEU A 80 11.64 -15.42 -5.13
C LEU A 80 10.22 -15.54 -5.71
N LEU A 81 9.91 -14.78 -6.76
CA LEU A 81 8.62 -14.86 -7.45
C LEU A 81 8.34 -16.28 -7.94
N ASN A 82 9.31 -16.89 -8.64
CA ASN A 82 9.15 -18.25 -9.18
C ASN A 82 8.97 -19.30 -8.07
N LYS A 83 9.72 -19.18 -6.97
CA LYS A 83 9.62 -20.14 -5.84
C LYS A 83 8.30 -20.01 -5.08
N LEU A 84 7.82 -18.79 -4.82
CA LEU A 84 6.54 -18.58 -4.14
C LEU A 84 5.32 -18.96 -5.00
N THR A 85 5.44 -18.85 -6.32
CA THR A 85 4.32 -19.08 -7.24
C THR A 85 4.30 -20.52 -7.78
N GLY A 86 5.47 -21.11 -8.01
CA GLY A 86 5.62 -22.50 -8.47
C GLY A 86 5.32 -23.57 -7.42
N THR A 87 5.28 -23.22 -6.13
CA THR A 87 4.94 -24.15 -5.04
C THR A 87 3.44 -24.38 -4.88
N PHE A 88 2.57 -23.55 -5.48
CA PHE A 88 1.10 -23.62 -5.28
C PHE A 88 0.23 -23.35 -6.51
N SER A 89 0.79 -23.27 -7.72
CA SER A 89 0.02 -22.93 -8.92
C SER A 89 -0.39 -24.17 -9.72
N GLU A 90 -1.70 -24.45 -9.77
CA GLU A 90 -2.29 -25.04 -10.97
C GLU A 90 -2.14 -24.02 -12.10
N VAL A 91 -1.19 -24.33 -12.99
CA VAL A 91 -0.89 -23.72 -14.29
C VAL A 91 -1.85 -22.61 -14.72
N ALA A 92 -1.39 -21.37 -14.57
CA ALA A 92 -1.93 -20.23 -15.28
C ALA A 92 -0.81 -19.59 -16.11
N ALA A 93 -0.32 -20.37 -17.10
CA ALA A 93 0.47 -19.84 -18.20
C ALA A 93 -0.46 -18.97 -19.07
N TYR A 94 -0.65 -17.72 -18.69
CA TYR A 94 -1.22 -16.73 -19.59
C TYR A 94 -0.07 -16.21 -20.47
N GLU A 95 0.17 -16.91 -21.57
CA GLU A 95 0.88 -16.32 -22.69
C GLU A 95 0.06 -15.15 -23.23
N PHE A 96 0.78 -14.09 -23.61
CA PHE A 96 0.29 -12.80 -24.11
C PHE A 96 -0.19 -11.78 -23.07
N THR A 97 0.76 -11.18 -22.36
CA THR A 97 0.70 -9.73 -22.12
C THR A 97 2.02 -9.08 -22.48
N THR A 98 1.99 -8.27 -23.53
CA THR A 98 3.09 -7.42 -23.96
C THR A 98 3.44 -6.42 -22.86
N LEU A 99 4.69 -6.50 -22.36
CA LEU A 99 5.43 -5.44 -21.68
C LEU A 99 5.06 -5.13 -20.20
N THR A 100 5.70 -5.85 -19.27
CA THR A 100 6.37 -5.34 -18.03
C THR A 100 5.95 -5.79 -16.62
N CYS A 101 4.95 -6.63 -16.38
CA CYS A 101 4.79 -7.26 -15.05
C CYS A 101 4.54 -8.75 -15.24
N VAL A 102 5.30 -9.60 -14.54
CA VAL A 102 5.03 -11.03 -14.48
C VAL A 102 4.14 -11.25 -13.25
N PRO A 103 2.81 -11.46 -13.43
CA PRO A 103 1.96 -11.85 -12.32
C PRO A 103 2.20 -13.31 -12.01
N GLY A 104 2.35 -13.63 -10.73
CA GLY A 104 2.24 -15.00 -10.24
C GLY A 104 1.17 -15.08 -9.16
N VAL A 105 0.46 -16.19 -9.06
CA VAL A 105 -0.57 -16.38 -8.04
C VAL A 105 -0.19 -17.57 -7.19
N PHE A 106 -0.32 -17.42 -5.88
CA PHE A 106 -0.18 -18.52 -4.93
C PHE A 106 -1.43 -18.59 -4.04
N LYS A 107 -1.72 -19.77 -3.52
CA LYS A 107 -2.81 -19.98 -2.56
C LYS A 107 -2.21 -20.18 -1.17
N TYR A 108 -2.65 -19.38 -0.20
CA TYR A 108 -2.20 -19.50 1.18
C TYR A 108 -3.38 -19.33 2.13
N LYS A 109 -3.55 -20.28 3.06
CA LYS A 109 -4.69 -20.33 4.02
C LYS A 109 -6.07 -20.13 3.35
N GLY A 110 -6.25 -20.67 2.16
CA GLY A 110 -7.51 -20.57 1.39
C GLY A 110 -7.61 -19.34 0.49
N ALA A 111 -6.83 -18.29 0.74
CA ALA A 111 -6.82 -17.07 -0.09
C ALA A 111 -5.91 -17.19 -1.30
N LYS A 112 -6.34 -16.62 -2.42
CA LYS A 112 -5.54 -16.46 -3.64
C LYS A 112 -4.84 -15.11 -3.61
N VAL A 113 -3.51 -15.11 -3.52
CA VAL A 113 -2.71 -13.88 -3.47
C VAL A 113 -1.95 -13.71 -4.79
N GLN A 114 -2.13 -12.56 -5.42
CA GLN A 114 -1.44 -12.18 -6.66
C GLN A 114 -0.14 -11.43 -6.32
N LEU A 115 1.00 -12.02 -6.67
CA LEU A 115 2.31 -11.39 -6.67
C LEU A 115 2.51 -10.65 -7.99
N LEU A 116 2.92 -9.39 -7.89
CA LEU A 116 3.17 -8.51 -9.02
C LEU A 116 4.62 -8.05 -8.96
N ASP A 117 5.41 -8.42 -9.97
CA ASP A 117 6.73 -7.85 -10.15
C ASP A 117 6.62 -6.40 -10.65
N LEU A 118 7.21 -5.43 -9.96
CA LEU A 118 7.18 -4.01 -10.32
C LEU A 118 8.54 -3.54 -10.86
N PRO A 119 8.96 -3.96 -12.08
CA PRO A 119 10.20 -3.49 -12.67
C PRO A 119 10.07 -2.02 -13.06
N GLY A 120 11.09 -1.22 -12.81
CA GLY A 120 11.17 0.16 -13.31
C GLY A 120 10.81 1.27 -12.32
N ILE A 121 10.44 0.97 -11.07
CA ILE A 121 10.39 2.01 -10.00
C ILE A 121 11.78 2.62 -9.79
N ILE A 122 12.84 1.83 -9.99
CA ILE A 122 14.19 2.15 -9.53
C ILE A 122 15.07 2.77 -10.63
N GLU A 123 14.93 2.36 -11.89
CA GLU A 123 15.81 2.78 -12.99
C GLU A 123 15.07 3.57 -14.09
N GLY A 124 13.75 3.42 -14.23
CA GLY A 124 13.00 3.88 -15.41
C GLY A 124 12.20 5.18 -15.26
N ALA A 125 12.16 5.79 -14.07
CA ALA A 125 11.43 7.04 -13.84
C ALA A 125 12.12 8.27 -14.46
N LYS A 126 13.45 8.22 -14.63
CA LYS A 126 14.26 9.32 -15.19
C LYS A 126 14.20 9.41 -16.71
N ASP A 127 13.97 8.29 -17.41
CA ASP A 127 14.12 8.23 -18.88
C ASP A 127 12.93 8.79 -19.68
N GLY A 128 11.88 9.32 -19.03
CA GLY A 128 10.78 9.99 -19.74
C GLY A 128 9.94 9.12 -20.68
N LYS A 129 10.27 7.83 -20.85
CA LYS A 129 9.60 6.87 -21.77
C LYS A 129 8.21 6.40 -21.31
N GLY A 130 7.55 7.09 -20.38
CA GLY A 130 6.20 6.75 -19.90
C GLY A 130 6.10 5.50 -19.01
N ARG A 131 7.12 4.64 -18.96
CA ARG A 131 7.15 3.37 -18.21
C ARG A 131 6.98 3.54 -16.69
N GLY A 132 7.61 4.56 -16.10
CA GLY A 132 7.44 4.86 -14.67
C GLY A 132 5.98 5.12 -14.27
N LYS A 133 5.16 5.70 -15.17
CA LYS A 133 3.74 6.00 -14.89
C LYS A 133 2.88 4.76 -14.70
N GLN A 134 3.15 3.71 -15.47
CA GLN A 134 2.39 2.46 -15.45
C GLN A 134 2.69 1.65 -14.18
N VAL A 135 3.95 1.59 -13.78
CA VAL A 135 4.39 0.86 -12.57
C VAL A 135 3.80 1.48 -11.30
N ILE A 136 3.66 2.81 -11.25
CA ILE A 136 2.99 3.51 -10.15
C ILE A 136 1.53 3.10 -10.06
N GLY A 137 0.82 3.07 -11.20
CA GLY A 137 -0.58 2.64 -11.25
C GLY A 137 -0.77 1.28 -10.60
N VAL A 138 0.09 0.32 -10.94
CA VAL A 138 0.05 -1.03 -10.35
C VAL A 138 0.41 -1.02 -8.87
N ALA A 139 1.48 -0.33 -8.46
CA ALA A 139 1.89 -0.22 -7.07
C ALA A 139 0.78 0.35 -6.17
N ARG A 140 -0.02 1.30 -6.68
CA ARG A 140 -1.18 1.87 -5.99
C ARG A 140 -2.32 0.87 -5.75
N THR A 141 -2.38 -0.22 -6.52
CA THR A 141 -3.39 -1.28 -6.35
C THR A 141 -2.97 -2.39 -5.39
N CYS A 142 -1.70 -2.41 -4.99
CA CYS A 142 -1.16 -3.40 -4.08
C CYS A 142 -1.65 -3.16 -2.65
N SER A 143 -2.01 -4.24 -1.96
CA SER A 143 -2.37 -4.22 -0.54
C SER A 143 -1.14 -4.31 0.37
N LEU A 144 -0.02 -4.81 -0.16
CA LEU A 144 1.26 -4.95 0.53
C LEU A 144 2.40 -4.76 -0.48
N ILE A 145 3.49 -4.15 -0.05
CA ILE A 145 4.73 -4.06 -0.83
C ILE A 145 5.82 -4.89 -0.15
N LEU A 146 6.53 -5.69 -0.93
CA LEU A 146 7.73 -6.41 -0.53
C LEU A 146 8.94 -5.72 -1.16
N ILE A 147 9.78 -5.12 -0.33
CA ILE A 147 11.05 -4.54 -0.76
C ILE A 147 12.12 -5.61 -0.61
N VAL A 148 12.57 -6.18 -1.73
CA VAL A 148 13.63 -7.19 -1.76
C VAL A 148 14.99 -6.51 -1.79
N LEU A 149 15.79 -6.78 -0.76
CA LEU A 149 17.11 -6.22 -0.56
C LEU A 149 18.15 -7.35 -0.53
N ASP A 150 19.36 -7.03 -0.98
CA ASP A 150 20.54 -7.88 -0.78
C ASP A 150 21.12 -7.55 0.60
N VAL A 151 21.34 -8.57 1.44
CA VAL A 151 21.86 -8.42 2.80
C VAL A 151 23.25 -7.76 2.86
N MET A 152 24.04 -7.85 1.78
CA MET A 152 25.36 -7.24 1.71
C MET A 152 25.32 -5.73 1.44
N LYS A 153 24.26 -5.23 0.79
CA LYS A 153 24.12 -3.81 0.41
C LYS A 153 22.69 -3.26 0.64
N PRO A 154 22.08 -3.43 1.83
CA PRO A 154 20.66 -3.16 2.01
C PRO A 154 20.35 -1.66 2.13
N ILE A 155 21.26 -0.88 2.73
CA ILE A 155 21.00 0.51 3.12
C ILE A 155 20.80 1.41 1.90
N THR A 156 21.74 1.38 0.95
CA THR A 156 21.70 2.25 -0.24
C THR A 156 20.48 1.95 -1.11
N HIS A 157 20.20 0.66 -1.35
CA HIS A 157 19.06 0.25 -2.15
C HIS A 157 17.74 0.59 -1.46
N LYS A 158 17.64 0.36 -0.15
CA LYS A 158 16.47 0.74 0.65
C LYS A 158 16.17 2.23 0.50
N GLN A 159 17.16 3.10 0.73
CA GLN A 159 16.96 4.55 0.69
C GLN A 159 16.47 5.05 -0.69
N ILE A 160 16.98 4.46 -1.77
CA ILE A 160 16.56 4.82 -3.13
C ILE A 160 15.11 4.37 -3.35
N ILE A 161 14.79 3.13 -3.02
CA ILE A 161 13.43 2.57 -3.21
C ILE A 161 12.39 3.35 -2.39
N GLU A 162 12.69 3.64 -1.12
CA GLU A 162 11.79 4.42 -0.26
C GLU A 162 11.55 5.82 -0.82
N ARG A 163 12.61 6.51 -1.27
CA ARG A 163 12.51 7.85 -1.85
C ARG A 163 11.64 7.88 -3.10
N GLU A 164 11.79 6.90 -3.98
CA GLU A 164 10.97 6.77 -5.19
C GLU A 164 9.51 6.51 -4.85
N LEU A 165 9.23 5.51 -4.00
CA LEU A 165 7.86 5.18 -3.56
C LEU A 165 7.18 6.37 -2.85
N GLU A 166 7.90 7.06 -1.96
CA GLU A 166 7.40 8.26 -1.30
C GLU A 166 7.15 9.40 -2.29
N GLY A 167 7.98 9.53 -3.33
CA GLY A 167 7.77 10.48 -4.41
C GLY A 167 6.50 10.23 -5.22
N PHE A 168 6.05 8.98 -5.30
CA PHE A 168 4.79 8.62 -5.93
C PHE A 168 3.57 8.66 -5.00
N GLY A 169 3.73 9.20 -3.80
CA GLY A 169 2.66 9.37 -2.83
C GLY A 169 2.29 8.10 -2.07
N ILE A 170 3.16 7.08 -2.10
CA ILE A 170 3.04 5.89 -1.26
C ILE A 170 3.76 6.15 0.06
N ARG A 171 3.13 5.78 1.18
CA ARG A 171 3.66 5.92 2.54
C ARG A 171 3.76 4.52 3.14
N LEU A 172 4.99 4.04 3.25
CA LEU A 172 5.30 2.69 3.70
C LEU A 172 5.23 2.61 5.23
N ASN A 173 4.50 1.63 5.77
CA ASN A 173 4.39 1.37 7.22
C ASN A 173 3.93 2.57 8.08
N LYS A 174 3.31 3.59 7.46
CA LYS A 174 2.80 4.79 8.14
C LYS A 174 1.27 4.71 8.24
N LYS A 175 0.71 5.38 9.25
CA LYS A 175 -0.74 5.64 9.35
C LYS A 175 -1.03 7.07 8.86
N PRO A 176 -2.25 7.35 8.37
CA PRO A 176 -2.67 8.72 8.09
C PRO A 176 -2.46 9.60 9.32
N PRO A 177 -1.82 10.78 9.18
CA PRO A 177 -1.56 11.66 10.31
C PRO A 177 -2.88 12.20 10.88
N ASN A 178 -2.95 12.37 12.20
CA ASN A 178 -4.16 12.85 12.88
C ASN A 178 -4.29 14.37 12.78
N ILE A 179 -4.55 14.83 11.55
CA ILE A 179 -4.66 16.23 11.20
C ILE A 179 -6.00 16.43 10.48
N THR A 180 -6.81 17.35 10.98
CA THR A 180 -8.07 17.72 10.35
C THR A 180 -7.88 19.00 9.55
N PHE A 181 -8.06 18.91 8.24
CA PHE A 181 -8.03 20.05 7.34
C PHE A 181 -9.45 20.37 6.86
N LYS A 182 -9.92 21.59 7.12
CA LYS A 182 -11.21 22.11 6.64
C LYS A 182 -11.02 23.42 5.91
N LYS A 183 -11.36 23.47 4.62
CA LYS A 183 -11.34 24.72 3.85
C LYS A 183 -12.49 25.63 4.33
N LYS A 184 -12.22 26.93 4.44
CA LYS A 184 -13.20 27.96 4.82
C LYS A 184 -13.41 28.93 3.65
N ASP A 185 -14.51 29.66 3.67
CA ASP A 185 -14.76 30.71 2.67
C ASP A 185 -14.03 32.01 3.01
N LYS A 186 -13.95 32.36 4.31
CA LYS A 186 -13.33 33.57 4.86
C LYS A 186 -12.64 33.29 6.20
N GLY A 187 -11.80 34.22 6.66
CA GLY A 187 -11.20 34.18 8.00
C GLY A 187 -9.74 33.72 8.06
N GLY A 188 -9.05 33.64 6.93
CA GLY A 188 -7.62 33.30 6.87
C GLY A 188 -7.31 31.85 7.25
N ILE A 189 -6.04 31.57 7.50
CA ILE A 189 -5.56 30.25 7.92
C ILE A 189 -5.46 30.22 9.44
N SER A 190 -6.35 29.47 10.09
CA SER A 190 -6.33 29.23 11.54
C SER A 190 -5.72 27.86 11.82
N VAL A 191 -4.61 27.82 12.56
CA VAL A 191 -3.95 26.58 13.01
C VAL A 191 -4.25 26.38 14.49
N THR A 192 -4.62 25.17 14.87
CA THR A 192 -4.85 24.77 16.27
C THR A 192 -4.06 23.49 16.51
N HIS A 193 -3.26 23.43 17.57
CA HIS A 193 -2.47 22.25 17.91
C HIS A 193 -2.78 21.80 19.34
N THR A 194 -2.88 20.49 19.55
CA THR A 194 -3.08 19.89 20.89
C THR A 194 -1.76 19.49 21.54
N VAL A 195 -0.74 19.19 20.73
CA VAL A 195 0.60 18.75 21.14
C VAL A 195 1.62 19.80 20.69
N PRO A 196 2.72 20.02 21.44
CA PRO A 196 3.81 20.89 20.98
C PRO A 196 4.35 20.41 19.64
N LEU A 197 4.58 21.37 18.72
CA LEU A 197 5.12 21.10 17.39
C LEU A 197 6.63 21.31 17.42
N ASN A 198 7.42 20.24 17.35
CA ASN A 198 8.89 20.33 17.36
C ASN A 198 9.46 20.40 15.95
N ASN A 199 8.71 19.87 14.97
CA ASN A 199 9.18 19.65 13.61
C ASN A 199 8.67 20.68 12.60
N ILE A 200 7.73 21.55 12.99
CA ILE A 200 7.13 22.54 12.11
C ILE A 200 6.61 23.77 12.86
N ASP A 201 6.83 24.94 12.25
CA ASP A 201 6.32 26.22 12.74
C ASP A 201 5.02 26.62 12.02
N GLU A 202 4.16 27.39 12.69
CA GLU A 202 2.89 27.87 12.11
C GLU A 202 3.08 28.69 10.82
N GLU A 203 4.17 29.45 10.71
CA GLU A 203 4.52 30.19 9.49
C GLU A 203 4.77 29.27 8.31
N THR A 204 5.46 28.15 8.55
CA THR A 204 5.73 27.15 7.51
C THR A 204 4.44 26.50 7.04
N ILE A 205 3.51 26.19 7.95
CA ILE A 205 2.18 25.65 7.62
C ILE A 205 1.39 26.63 6.73
N LYS A 206 1.39 27.93 7.09
CA LYS A 206 0.72 28.97 6.30
C LYS A 206 1.32 29.08 4.89
N SER A 207 2.64 29.05 4.78
CA SER A 207 3.33 29.09 3.48
C SER A 207 3.04 27.89 2.59
N ILE A 208 2.99 26.68 3.17
CA ILE A 208 2.56 25.48 2.44
C ILE A 208 1.13 25.70 1.91
N CYS A 209 0.20 26.16 2.73
CA CYS A 209 -1.18 26.44 2.29
C CYS A 209 -1.24 27.48 1.16
N HIS A 210 -0.47 28.57 1.26
CA HIS A 210 -0.40 29.59 0.22
C HIS A 210 0.15 29.05 -1.11
N GLU A 211 1.15 28.17 -1.09
CA GLU A 211 1.66 27.50 -2.30
C GLU A 211 0.60 26.61 -2.97
N TYR A 212 -0.30 26.01 -2.18
CA TYR A 212 -1.48 25.30 -2.65
C TYR A 212 -2.67 26.21 -3.02
N ARG A 213 -2.49 27.54 -3.01
CA ARG A 213 -3.54 28.55 -3.27
C ARG A 213 -4.72 28.46 -2.31
N ILE A 214 -4.45 28.09 -1.06
CA ILE A 214 -5.44 27.99 0.02
C ILE A 214 -5.25 29.20 0.92
N SER A 215 -6.15 30.18 0.82
CA SER A 215 -6.10 31.40 1.63
C SER A 215 -6.94 31.32 2.91
N ASN A 216 -7.93 30.43 2.95
CA ASN A 216 -8.87 30.30 4.06
C ASN A 216 -9.03 28.83 4.44
N ALA A 217 -8.53 28.45 5.62
CA ALA A 217 -8.60 27.07 6.11
C ALA A 217 -8.47 26.98 7.64
N GLN A 218 -9.03 25.93 8.21
CA GLN A 218 -8.82 25.51 9.58
C GLN A 218 -8.06 24.19 9.61
N ILE A 219 -6.94 24.19 10.33
CA ILE A 219 -6.05 23.04 10.47
C ILE A 219 -5.97 22.72 11.96
N ALA A 220 -6.48 21.55 12.35
CA ALA A 220 -6.38 21.04 13.71
C ALA A 220 -5.39 19.88 13.74
N ILE A 221 -4.28 20.05 14.45
CA ILE A 221 -3.15 19.12 14.53
C ILE A 221 -3.16 18.43 15.90
N ARG A 222 -3.25 17.10 15.91
CA ARG A 222 -3.29 16.28 17.14
C ARG A 222 -2.06 15.36 17.30
N CYS A 223 -0.99 15.63 16.55
CA CYS A 223 0.27 14.89 16.58
C CYS A 223 1.46 15.82 16.35
N ASP A 224 2.68 15.40 16.68
CA ASP A 224 3.90 16.13 16.30
C ASP A 224 4.13 15.97 14.80
N ALA A 225 3.49 16.86 14.03
CA ALA A 225 3.42 16.78 12.57
C ALA A 225 4.66 17.36 11.90
N THR A 226 5.06 16.78 10.78
CA THR A 226 6.10 17.33 9.90
C THR A 226 5.49 18.10 8.72
N ALA A 227 6.33 18.84 7.98
CA ALA A 227 5.91 19.48 6.74
C ALA A 227 5.34 18.49 5.72
N ASP A 228 5.87 17.27 5.68
CA ASP A 228 5.41 16.25 4.73
C ASP A 228 4.02 15.73 5.13
N ASP A 229 3.71 15.62 6.42
CA ASP A 229 2.38 15.21 6.91
C ASP A 229 1.30 16.25 6.56
N ILE A 230 1.63 17.54 6.66
CA ILE A 230 0.73 18.64 6.26
C ILE A 230 0.46 18.58 4.76
N ILE A 231 1.51 18.38 3.95
CA ILE A 231 1.39 18.22 2.50
C ILE A 231 0.52 17.01 2.17
N ASP A 232 0.72 15.88 2.84
CA ASP A 232 -0.04 14.66 2.62
C ASP A 232 -1.55 14.84 2.87
N VAL A 233 -1.90 15.58 3.93
CA VAL A 233 -3.30 15.88 4.28
C VAL A 233 -3.93 16.87 3.29
N ILE A 234 -3.17 17.86 2.82
CA ILE A 234 -3.66 18.83 1.83
C ILE A 234 -3.90 18.16 0.48
N GLU A 235 -3.01 17.24 0.06
CA GLU A 235 -3.17 16.55 -1.21
C GLU A 235 -4.26 15.46 -1.18
N GLY A 236 -4.43 14.76 -0.06
CA GLY A 236 -5.51 13.79 0.16
C GLY A 236 -5.50 12.54 -0.75
N ASN A 237 -4.57 12.45 -1.70
CA ASN A 237 -4.46 11.37 -2.70
C ASN A 237 -3.36 10.33 -2.37
N ARG A 238 -2.84 10.37 -1.13
CA ARG A 238 -1.76 9.52 -0.62
C ARG A 238 -2.27 8.13 -0.25
N LEU A 239 -1.40 7.13 -0.45
CA LEU A 239 -1.69 5.75 -0.09
C LEU A 239 -0.79 5.29 1.04
N TYR A 240 -1.40 4.71 2.07
CA TYR A 240 -0.71 4.16 3.23
C TYR A 240 -0.72 2.65 3.10
N ILE A 241 0.42 2.09 2.69
CA ILE A 241 0.54 0.68 2.35
C ILE A 241 1.54 0.02 3.31
N PRO A 242 1.19 -1.12 3.93
CA PRO A 242 2.14 -1.89 4.71
C PRO A 242 3.28 -2.41 3.82
N CYS A 243 4.48 -2.53 4.38
CA CYS A 243 5.68 -2.90 3.67
C CYS A 243 6.53 -3.88 4.49
N LEU A 244 7.00 -4.95 3.84
CA LEU A 244 7.99 -5.88 4.40
C LEU A 244 9.31 -5.73 3.66
N TYR A 245 10.40 -5.66 4.42
CA TYR A 245 11.76 -5.66 3.89
C TYR A 245 12.28 -7.10 3.87
N VAL A 246 12.35 -7.67 2.68
CA VAL A 246 12.81 -9.03 2.45
C VAL A 246 14.33 -8.99 2.27
N MET A 247 15.05 -9.42 3.30
CA MET A 247 16.52 -9.46 3.31
C MET A 247 16.98 -10.79 2.71
N ASN A 248 17.33 -10.78 1.42
CA ASN A 248 17.73 -11.97 0.69
C ASN A 248 19.24 -12.21 0.76
N LYS A 249 19.66 -13.44 0.41
CA LYS A 249 21.04 -13.93 0.40
C LYS A 249 21.66 -14.09 1.80
N ILE A 250 20.86 -14.54 2.77
CA ILE A 250 21.36 -14.76 4.14
C ILE A 250 22.38 -15.90 4.25
N ASP A 251 22.57 -16.67 3.18
CA ASP A 251 23.69 -17.61 3.02
C ASP A 251 25.07 -16.94 3.10
N GLN A 252 25.14 -15.60 3.00
CA GLN A 252 26.39 -14.83 3.03
C GLN A 252 26.69 -14.20 4.40
N ILE A 253 25.84 -14.39 5.41
CA ILE A 253 26.00 -13.81 6.75
C ILE A 253 26.11 -14.88 7.83
N THR A 254 26.58 -14.51 9.01
CA THR A 254 26.64 -15.44 10.15
C THR A 254 25.29 -15.56 10.85
N ILE A 255 25.14 -16.59 11.69
CA ILE A 255 23.94 -16.81 12.50
C ILE A 255 23.71 -15.64 13.48
N GLU A 256 24.78 -15.05 14.02
CA GLU A 256 24.70 -13.92 14.95
C GLU A 256 24.16 -12.66 14.26
N GLU A 257 24.60 -12.40 13.02
CA GLU A 257 24.08 -11.30 12.19
C GLU A 257 22.62 -11.54 11.82
N LEU A 258 22.25 -12.78 11.50
CA LEU A 258 20.88 -13.19 11.20
C LEU A 258 19.95 -12.92 12.39
N ASP A 259 20.39 -13.24 13.61
CA ASP A 259 19.62 -12.99 14.84
C ASP A 259 19.36 -11.50 15.06
N ILE A 260 20.32 -10.64 14.75
CA ILE A 260 20.16 -9.18 14.84
C ILE A 260 19.12 -8.70 13.83
N ILE A 261 19.19 -9.16 12.57
CA ILE A 261 18.25 -8.76 11.52
C ILE A 261 16.83 -9.20 11.85
N SER A 262 16.65 -10.40 12.41
CA SER A 262 15.34 -10.95 12.77
C SER A 262 14.59 -10.12 13.83
N LYS A 263 15.32 -9.36 14.66
CA LYS A 263 14.75 -8.48 15.70
C LYS A 263 14.24 -7.16 15.16
N VAL A 264 14.64 -6.77 13.94
CA VAL A 264 14.23 -5.49 13.34
C VAL A 264 12.79 -5.62 12.83
N PRO A 265 11.88 -4.70 13.22
CA PRO A 265 10.48 -4.77 12.80
C PRO A 265 10.36 -4.61 11.28
N HIS A 266 9.42 -5.34 10.68
CA HIS A 266 9.17 -5.39 9.23
C HIS A 266 10.26 -6.07 8.38
N TYR A 267 11.34 -6.57 8.99
CA TYR A 267 12.39 -7.29 8.27
C TYR A 267 12.16 -8.79 8.32
N ILE A 268 12.41 -9.46 7.18
CA ILE A 268 12.34 -10.91 7.07
C ILE A 268 13.57 -11.43 6.33
N PRO A 269 14.50 -12.10 7.03
CA PRO A 269 15.67 -12.72 6.41
C PRO A 269 15.28 -14.00 5.65
N ILE A 270 15.72 -14.13 4.39
CA ILE A 270 15.46 -15.31 3.55
C ILE A 270 16.70 -15.67 2.72
N SER A 271 16.76 -16.92 2.23
CA SER A 271 17.59 -17.26 1.08
C SER A 271 16.69 -17.82 -0.01
N ALA A 272 16.39 -17.03 -1.04
CA ALA A 272 15.53 -17.47 -2.14
C ALA A 272 16.15 -18.61 -2.96
N HIS A 273 17.49 -18.72 -2.97
CA HIS A 273 18.19 -19.80 -3.67
C HIS A 273 18.09 -21.13 -2.92
N HIS A 274 18.29 -21.11 -1.61
CA HIS A 274 18.24 -22.29 -0.75
C HIS A 274 16.84 -22.56 -0.14
N GLU A 275 15.85 -21.73 -0.48
CA GLU A 275 14.48 -21.78 0.03
C GLU A 275 14.37 -21.63 1.56
N TRP A 276 15.33 -20.97 2.19
CA TRP A 276 15.30 -20.73 3.63
C TRP A 276 14.30 -19.65 4.01
N ASN A 277 13.47 -19.95 5.02
CA ASN A 277 12.49 -19.05 5.65
C ASN A 277 11.43 -18.48 4.69
N LEU A 278 11.11 -19.21 3.60
CA LEU A 278 10.02 -18.83 2.69
C LEU A 278 8.64 -19.02 3.31
N ASP A 279 8.48 -20.01 4.18
CA ASP A 279 7.31 -20.27 5.02
C ASP A 279 7.06 -19.11 6.00
N GLY A 280 8.12 -18.64 6.69
CA GLY A 280 8.05 -17.46 7.55
C GLY A 280 7.69 -16.19 6.79
N LEU A 281 8.19 -16.04 5.56
CA LEU A 281 7.79 -14.94 4.65
C LEU A 281 6.29 -15.02 4.30
N LEU A 282 5.78 -16.19 3.94
CA LEU A 282 4.35 -16.38 3.63
C LEU A 282 3.45 -16.06 4.83
N GLU A 283 3.84 -16.49 6.04
CA GLU A 283 3.13 -16.18 7.27
C GLU A 283 3.13 -14.67 7.56
N LYS A 284 4.27 -13.99 7.38
CA LYS A 284 4.36 -12.52 7.52
C LYS A 284 3.53 -11.78 6.47
N ILE A 285 3.53 -12.24 5.22
CA ILE A 285 2.67 -11.69 4.17
C ILE A 285 1.20 -11.79 4.59
N TRP A 286 0.76 -12.96 5.08
CA TRP A 286 -0.60 -13.17 5.56
C TRP A 286 -0.97 -12.19 6.68
N GLN A 287 -0.10 -12.03 7.69
CA GLN A 287 -0.29 -11.09 8.79
C GLN A 287 -0.43 -9.63 8.31
N TYR A 288 0.34 -9.23 7.31
CA TYR A 288 0.36 -7.84 6.81
C TYR A 288 -0.78 -7.53 5.85
N LEU A 289 -1.30 -8.53 5.15
CA LEU A 289 -2.47 -8.38 4.29
C LEU A 289 -3.76 -8.18 5.10
N ASP A 290 -3.77 -8.59 6.37
CA ASP A 290 -4.87 -8.39 7.31
C ASP A 290 -6.22 -8.86 6.72
N LEU A 291 -6.20 -10.11 6.24
CA LEU A 291 -7.32 -10.78 5.61
C LEU A 291 -8.11 -11.60 6.62
N VAL A 292 -9.41 -11.72 6.35
CA VAL A 292 -10.38 -12.41 7.19
C VAL A 292 -11.02 -13.51 6.36
N ARG A 293 -10.98 -14.75 6.85
CA ARG A 293 -11.59 -15.93 6.22
C ARG A 293 -12.96 -16.16 6.83
N ILE A 294 -13.99 -16.18 5.99
CA ILE A 294 -15.36 -16.47 6.42
C ILE A 294 -15.84 -17.74 5.72
N TYR A 295 -16.33 -18.69 6.51
CA TYR A 295 -16.81 -19.97 5.97
C TYR A 295 -18.31 -19.90 5.71
N THR A 296 -18.72 -20.37 4.52
CA THR A 296 -20.14 -20.40 4.17
C THR A 296 -20.79 -21.66 4.73
N LYS A 297 -22.01 -21.53 5.24
CA LYS A 297 -22.81 -22.66 5.71
C LYS A 297 -24.20 -22.62 5.10
N PRO A 298 -24.53 -23.50 4.14
CA PRO A 298 -25.89 -23.62 3.61
C PRO A 298 -26.86 -24.18 4.66
N LYS A 299 -28.15 -23.87 4.52
CA LYS A 299 -29.19 -24.39 5.42
C LYS A 299 -29.27 -25.92 5.29
N GLY A 300 -29.21 -26.61 6.43
CA GLY A 300 -29.25 -28.08 6.48
C GLY A 300 -27.93 -28.77 6.12
N GLN A 301 -26.87 -28.03 5.80
CA GLN A 301 -25.54 -28.56 5.50
C GLN A 301 -24.51 -28.12 6.54
N ILE A 302 -23.38 -28.83 6.55
CA ILE A 302 -22.18 -28.53 7.33
C ILE A 302 -21.44 -27.36 6.63
N PRO A 303 -20.70 -26.51 7.37
CA PRO A 303 -19.90 -25.46 6.76
C PRO A 303 -18.86 -26.01 5.77
N ASP A 304 -18.63 -25.29 4.68
CA ASP A 304 -17.52 -25.57 3.77
C ASP A 304 -16.25 -24.86 4.27
N TYR A 305 -15.29 -25.65 4.76
CA TYR A 305 -14.00 -25.18 5.23
C TYR A 305 -12.92 -25.13 4.14
N ASN A 306 -13.18 -25.66 2.93
CA ASN A 306 -12.20 -25.74 1.85
C ASN A 306 -12.15 -24.47 1.00
N ALA A 307 -13.27 -23.75 0.92
CA ALA A 307 -13.43 -22.54 0.12
C ALA A 307 -13.94 -21.37 0.98
N PRO A 308 -13.10 -20.80 1.88
CA PRO A 308 -13.46 -19.60 2.60
C PRO A 308 -13.66 -18.41 1.66
N VAL A 309 -14.63 -17.57 1.98
CA VAL A 309 -14.76 -16.23 1.39
C VAL A 309 -13.79 -15.31 2.11
N ILE A 310 -12.85 -14.74 1.36
CA ILE A 310 -11.83 -13.85 1.91
C ILE A 310 -12.30 -12.40 1.83
N LEU A 311 -12.22 -11.71 2.96
CA LEU A 311 -12.52 -10.29 3.13
C LEU A 311 -11.29 -9.55 3.64
N ASN A 312 -11.25 -8.24 3.44
CA ASN A 312 -10.25 -7.37 4.06
C ASN A 312 -10.72 -6.97 5.46
N SER A 313 -9.83 -6.85 6.44
CA SER A 313 -10.19 -6.44 7.81
C SER A 313 -10.95 -5.11 7.88
N ARG A 314 -10.72 -4.19 6.92
CA ARG A 314 -11.42 -2.90 6.85
C ARG A 314 -12.83 -3.01 6.28
N MET A 315 -13.13 -4.08 5.54
CA MET A 315 -14.42 -4.34 4.86
C MET A 315 -14.86 -5.76 5.19
N ARG A 316 -15.23 -5.96 6.45
CA ARG A 316 -15.57 -7.27 7.05
C ARG A 316 -17.01 -7.35 7.55
N ARG A 317 -17.91 -6.49 7.06
CA ARG A 317 -19.32 -6.55 7.44
C ARG A 317 -20.02 -7.71 6.74
N VAL A 318 -21.16 -8.14 7.27
CA VAL A 318 -22.03 -9.12 6.59
C VAL A 318 -22.47 -8.61 5.22
N GLU A 319 -22.64 -7.30 5.06
CA GLU A 319 -22.86 -6.66 3.75
C GLU A 319 -21.72 -6.95 2.76
N ASP A 320 -20.46 -6.71 3.19
CA ASP A 320 -19.27 -6.95 2.36
C ASP A 320 -19.16 -8.43 1.97
N PHE A 321 -19.46 -9.33 2.91
CA PHE A 321 -19.54 -10.77 2.67
C PHE A 321 -20.56 -11.13 1.59
N CYS A 322 -21.77 -10.56 1.65
CA CYS A 322 -22.80 -10.80 0.64
C CYS A 322 -22.35 -10.32 -0.74
N VAL A 323 -21.83 -9.09 -0.83
CA VAL A 323 -21.34 -8.50 -2.08
C VAL A 323 -20.18 -9.31 -2.66
N ARG A 324 -19.31 -9.87 -1.82
CA ARG A 324 -18.18 -10.70 -2.23
C ARG A 324 -18.63 -12.02 -2.87
N ILE A 325 -19.70 -12.63 -2.36
CA ILE A 325 -20.29 -13.83 -2.95
C ILE A 325 -21.01 -13.48 -4.25
N HIS A 326 -21.99 -12.58 -4.18
CA HIS A 326 -22.74 -12.11 -5.34
C HIS A 326 -23.50 -10.83 -5.01
N LYS A 327 -23.44 -9.81 -5.88
CA LYS A 327 -24.08 -8.50 -5.63
C LYS A 327 -25.58 -8.58 -5.31
N SER A 328 -26.33 -9.44 -6.00
CA SER A 328 -27.78 -9.59 -5.79
C SER A 328 -28.16 -10.20 -4.43
N LEU A 329 -27.21 -10.82 -3.72
CA LEU A 329 -27.48 -11.48 -2.46
C LEU A 329 -27.87 -10.49 -1.36
N LEU A 330 -27.42 -9.24 -1.49
CA LEU A 330 -27.76 -8.15 -0.58
C LEU A 330 -29.24 -7.72 -0.72
N ASP A 331 -29.81 -7.77 -1.92
CA ASP A 331 -31.21 -7.37 -2.16
C ASP A 331 -32.19 -8.36 -1.49
N GLU A 332 -31.84 -9.64 -1.56
CA GLU A 332 -32.58 -10.76 -0.95
C GLU A 332 -32.27 -10.96 0.54
N PHE A 333 -31.33 -10.19 1.13
CA PHE A 333 -30.89 -10.40 2.50
C PHE A 333 -31.99 -10.11 3.52
N LYS A 334 -32.27 -11.07 4.41
CA LYS A 334 -33.17 -10.91 5.56
C LYS A 334 -32.39 -10.80 6.87
N LEU A 335 -31.53 -11.78 7.13
CA LEU A 335 -30.64 -11.84 8.28
C LEU A 335 -29.50 -12.83 8.01
N ALA A 336 -28.44 -12.76 8.80
CA ALA A 336 -27.41 -13.79 8.85
C ALA A 336 -27.45 -14.53 10.19
N ILE A 337 -27.15 -15.82 10.17
CA ILE A 337 -26.87 -16.62 11.36
C ILE A 337 -25.37 -16.83 11.39
N VAL A 338 -24.72 -16.41 12.47
CA VAL A 338 -23.26 -16.45 12.60
C VAL A 338 -22.87 -17.35 13.78
N TRP A 339 -21.85 -18.17 13.56
CA TRP A 339 -21.13 -18.91 14.60
C TRP A 339 -19.69 -18.45 14.59
N GLY A 340 -19.14 -18.12 15.76
CA GLY A 340 -17.73 -17.77 15.88
C GLY A 340 -17.45 -16.75 16.95
N LYS A 341 -16.35 -16.01 16.80
CA LYS A 341 -15.83 -15.09 17.82
C LYS A 341 -16.46 -13.70 17.71
N SER A 342 -17.07 -13.35 16.57
CA SER A 342 -17.75 -12.06 16.43
C SER A 342 -19.06 -11.96 17.22
N VAL A 343 -19.64 -13.09 17.60
CA VAL A 343 -20.94 -13.17 18.29
C VAL A 343 -20.77 -13.56 19.75
N LYS A 344 -21.68 -13.09 20.60
CA LYS A 344 -21.65 -13.41 22.05
C LYS A 344 -22.27 -14.77 22.34
N HIS A 345 -23.23 -15.19 21.52
CA HIS A 345 -23.92 -16.47 21.63
C HIS A 345 -23.75 -17.26 20.33
N ASN A 346 -23.51 -18.56 20.43
CA ASN A 346 -23.31 -19.43 19.27
C ASN A 346 -24.51 -20.36 19.06
N PRO A 347 -25.27 -20.26 17.95
CA PRO A 347 -25.27 -19.16 16.98
C PRO A 347 -26.04 -17.91 17.43
N GLN A 348 -25.79 -16.79 16.77
CA GLN A 348 -26.56 -15.55 16.92
C GLN A 348 -27.08 -15.05 15.57
N LYS A 349 -28.29 -14.49 15.58
CA LYS A 349 -28.87 -13.79 14.41
C LYS A 349 -28.33 -12.36 14.38
N VAL A 350 -27.82 -11.94 13.24
CA VAL A 350 -27.21 -10.62 13.05
C VAL A 350 -27.73 -9.94 11.79
N GLY A 351 -27.63 -8.61 11.78
CA GLY A 351 -27.95 -7.77 10.62
C GLY A 351 -26.76 -7.59 9.67
N LYS A 352 -26.96 -6.78 8.64
CA LYS A 352 -25.95 -6.49 7.60
C LYS A 352 -24.72 -5.73 8.12
N ASP A 353 -24.90 -4.90 9.15
CA ASP A 353 -23.85 -4.04 9.72
C ASP A 353 -22.92 -4.77 10.69
N HIS A 354 -23.21 -6.04 11.01
CA HIS A 354 -22.41 -6.84 11.91
C HIS A 354 -21.02 -7.09 11.34
N GLU A 355 -19.99 -6.83 12.15
CA GLU A 355 -18.59 -7.07 11.78
C GLU A 355 -18.19 -8.50 12.06
N LEU A 356 -17.72 -9.20 11.04
CA LEU A 356 -17.24 -10.57 11.12
C LEU A 356 -15.78 -10.63 11.56
N VAL A 357 -15.38 -11.75 12.15
CA VAL A 357 -14.01 -12.04 12.61
C VAL A 357 -13.47 -13.26 11.85
N ASP A 358 -12.14 -13.41 11.81
CA ASP A 358 -11.50 -14.53 11.10
C ASP A 358 -12.00 -15.87 11.63
N GLU A 359 -12.30 -16.77 10.69
CA GLU A 359 -12.87 -18.10 10.87
C GLU A 359 -14.33 -18.15 11.33
N ASP A 360 -15.06 -17.04 11.30
CA ASP A 360 -16.51 -17.08 11.50
C ASP A 360 -17.20 -17.91 10.40
N VAL A 361 -18.27 -18.59 10.80
CA VAL A 361 -19.16 -19.34 9.91
C VAL A 361 -20.44 -18.54 9.73
N VAL A 362 -20.87 -18.34 8.48
CA VAL A 362 -22.03 -17.52 8.15
C VAL A 362 -23.03 -18.32 7.30
N GLN A 363 -24.29 -18.32 7.75
CA GLN A 363 -25.44 -18.79 6.99
C GLN A 363 -26.35 -17.60 6.68
N ILE A 364 -26.49 -17.28 5.39
CA ILE A 364 -27.40 -16.21 4.94
C ILE A 364 -28.83 -16.75 4.88
N VAL A 365 -29.76 -15.98 5.42
CA VAL A 365 -31.20 -16.22 5.29
C VAL A 365 -31.77 -15.18 4.34
N LYS A 366 -32.38 -15.67 3.26
CA LYS A 366 -33.06 -14.84 2.26
C LYS A 366 -34.48 -14.49 2.72
N LYS A 367 -35.05 -13.41 2.15
CA LYS A 367 -36.37 -12.86 2.51
C LYS A 367 -37.49 -13.89 2.45
#